data_AF-A0A7W9HBF1-F1
#
_entry.id   AF-A0A7W9HBF1-F1
#
_cell.length_a   1.000
_cell.length_b   1.000
_cell.length_c   1.000
_cell.angle_alpha   90.00
_cell.angle_beta   90.00
_cell.angle_gamma   90.00
#
_symmetry.space_group_name_H-M   'P 1'
#
loop_
_entity.id
_entity.type
_entity.pdbx_description
1 polymer ?
#
loop_
_entity_poly.entity_id
_entity_poly.type
_entity_poly.pdbx_seq_one_letter_code
_entity_poly.pdbx_strand_id
1 'polypeptide(L)' 'MGDPKAVGPALLTIVGAENPPLRVFFGRPPIEPVKDHYTRKLAAWADWEHVSLAAHR' A
#
# COMPACT_ATOMS: atom_id res chain seq x y z
N MET A 1 14.58 12.20 -12.50
CA MET A 1 13.35 12.85 -13.01
C MET A 1 12.45 11.78 -13.59
N GLY A 2 11.12 11.96 -13.56
CA GLY A 2 10.16 11.04 -14.17
C GLY A 2 10.00 11.29 -15.68
N ASP A 3 9.53 10.29 -16.41
CA ASP A 3 9.17 10.39 -17.84
C ASP A 3 7.64 10.47 -17.99
N PRO A 4 7.07 11.60 -18.44
CA PRO A 4 5.64 11.73 -18.69
C PRO A 4 5.09 10.73 -19.71
N LYS A 5 5.90 10.30 -20.69
CA LYS A 5 5.46 9.32 -21.71
C LYS A 5 5.30 7.92 -21.13
N ALA A 6 5.97 7.61 -20.03
CA ALA A 6 5.88 6.30 -19.37
C ALA A 6 4.60 6.13 -18.53
N VAL A 7 3.90 7.21 -18.18
CA VAL A 7 2.72 7.17 -17.30
C VAL A 7 1.54 6.46 -17.98
N GLY A 8 1.27 6.77 -19.25
CA GLY A 8 0.14 6.20 -19.99
C GLY A 8 0.19 4.67 -20.05
N PRO A 9 1.27 4.06 -20.57
CA PRO A 9 1.42 2.61 -20.59
C PRO A 9 1.31 1.96 -19.21
N ALA A 10 1.95 2.55 -18.18
CA ALA A 10 1.91 2.02 -16.83
C ALA A 10 0.50 2.03 -16.22
N LEU A 11 -0.29 3.07 -16.51
CA LEU A 11 -1.69 3.13 -16.08
C LEU A 11 -2.57 2.11 -16.83
N LEU A 12 -2.37 1.95 -18.14
CA LEU A 12 -3.12 0.97 -18.94
C LEU A 12 -2.85 -0.47 -18.49
N THR A 13 -1.64 -0.80 -18.05
CA THR A 13 -1.33 -2.09 -17.43
C THR A 13 -2.19 -2.35 -16.19
N ILE A 14 -2.41 -1.34 -15.36
CA ILE A 14 -3.20 -1.47 -14.12
C ILE A 14 -4.68 -1.65 -14.45
N VAL A 15 -5.22 -0.80 -15.33
CA VAL A 15 -6.64 -0.85 -15.72
C VAL A 15 -6.98 -2.14 -16.47
N GLY A 16 -6.03 -2.72 -17.19
CA GLY A 16 -6.20 -3.99 -17.88
C GLY A 16 -6.03 -5.24 -17.01
N ALA A 17 -5.65 -5.11 -15.74
CA ALA A 17 -5.50 -6.26 -14.85
C ALA A 17 -6.87 -6.84 -14.46
N GLU A 18 -6.99 -8.17 -14.41
CA GLU A 18 -8.21 -8.85 -13.96
C GLU A 18 -8.60 -8.43 -12.53
N ASN A 19 -7.60 -8.25 -11.67
CA ASN A 19 -7.76 -7.78 -10.29
C ASN A 19 -6.83 -6.57 -10.05
N PRO A 20 -7.26 -5.35 -10.41
CA PRO A 20 -6.41 -4.17 -10.28
C PRO A 20 -6.16 -3.82 -8.80
N PRO A 21 -4.94 -3.39 -8.42
CA PRO A 21 -4.66 -2.94 -7.07
C PRO A 21 -5.45 -1.67 -6.74
N LEU A 22 -5.99 -1.58 -5.52
CA LEU A 22 -6.66 -0.38 -5.01
C LEU A 22 -5.70 0.82 -4.84
N ARG A 23 -4.40 0.55 -4.74
CA ARG A 23 -3.36 1.57 -4.59
C ARG A 23 -2.11 1.16 -5.32
N VAL A 24 -1.57 2.07 -6.12
CA VAL A 24 -0.31 1.91 -6.83
C VAL A 24 0.61 3.09 -6.55
N PHE A 25 1.91 2.84 -6.59
CA PHE A 25 2.92 3.89 -6.56
C PHE A 25 3.60 3.98 -7.93
N PHE A 26 3.74 5.18 -8.48
CA PHE A 26 4.48 5.44 -9.71
C PHE A 26 5.86 6.04 -9.41
N GLY A 27 6.85 5.71 -10.23
CA GLY A 27 8.23 6.18 -10.10
C GLY A 27 9.10 5.29 -9.22
N ARG A 28 10.13 5.87 -8.59
CA ARG A 28 10.98 5.19 -7.58
C ARG A 28 10.71 5.75 -6.17
N PRO A 29 9.55 5.43 -5.55
CA PRO A 29 9.39 5.67 -4.13
C PRO A 29 10.33 4.74 -3.35
N PRO A 30 10.75 5.12 -2.14
CA PRO A 30 11.49 4.21 -1.28
C PRO A 30 10.49 3.17 -0.74
N ILE A 31 10.31 2.08 -1.50
CA ILE A 31 9.38 0.99 -1.19
C ILE A 31 9.67 0.40 0.20
N GLU A 32 10.94 0.30 0.58
CA GLU A 32 11.34 -0.26 1.88
C GLU A 32 10.84 0.58 3.07
N PRO A 33 11.08 1.90 3.16
CA PRO A 33 10.44 2.74 4.18
C PRO A 33 8.92 2.66 4.23
N VAL A 34 8.24 2.50 3.09
CA VAL A 34 6.78 2.31 3.08
C VAL A 34 6.40 0.97 3.70
N LYS A 35 7.07 -0.12 3.32
CA LYS A 35 6.87 -1.44 3.93
C LYS A 35 7.10 -1.40 5.44
N ASP A 36 8.22 -0.83 5.86
CA ASP A 36 8.58 -0.69 7.28
C ASP A 36 7.50 0.07 8.06
N HIS A 37 6.98 1.17 7.49
CA HIS A 37 5.93 1.94 8.12
C HIS A 37 4.63 1.14 8.28
N TYR A 38 4.23 0.35 7.28
CA TYR A 38 3.07 -0.52 7.40
C TYR A 38 3.28 -1.67 8.39
N THR A 39 4.44 -2.31 8.38
CA THR A 39 4.79 -3.36 9.36
C THR A 39 4.71 -2.83 10.79
N ARG A 40 5.24 -1.63 11.06
CA ARG A 40 5.17 -1.01 12.40
C ARG A 40 3.73 -0.72 12.83
N LYS A 41 2.87 -0.25 11.92
CA LYS A 41 1.45 -0.03 12.23
C LYS A 41 0.72 -1.33 12.55
N LEU A 42 0.94 -2.37 11.75
CA LEU A 42 0.34 -3.68 11.99
C LEU A 42 0.76 -4.27 13.33
N ALA A 43 2.05 -4.17 13.69
CA ALA A 43 2.54 -4.58 15.00
C ALA A 43 1.85 -3.81 16.13
N ALA A 44 1.77 -2.48 16.03
CA ALA A 44 1.10 -1.66 17.01
C ALA A 44 -0.40 -2.00 17.16
N TRP A 45 -1.09 -2.36 16.08
CA TRP A 45 -2.48 -2.79 16.17
C TRP A 45 -2.63 -4.17 16.82
N ALA A 46 -1.71 -5.10 16.53
CA ALA A 46 -1.70 -6.42 17.14
C ALA A 46 -1.45 -6.33 18.66
N ASP A 47 -0.50 -5.51 19.10
CA ASP A 47 -0.20 -5.31 20.53
C ASP A 47 -1.42 -4.82 21.33
N TRP A 48 -2.30 -4.05 20.69
CA TRP A 48 -3.49 -3.45 21.31
C TRP A 48 -4.79 -4.15 20.92
N GLU A 49 -4.73 -5.29 20.22
CA GLU A 49 -5.91 -6.06 19.77
C GLU A 49 -6.83 -6.42 20.95
N HIS A 50 -6.24 -6.74 22.10
CA HIS A 50 -6.96 -7.06 23.33
C HIS A 50 -7.92 -5.95 23.78
N VAL A 51 -7.58 -4.67 23.58
CA VAL A 51 -8.46 -3.54 23.94
C VAL A 51 -9.68 -3.49 23.04
N SER A 52 -9.49 -3.71 21.74
CA SER A 52 -10.59 -3.77 20.77
C SER A 52 -11.53 -4.93 21.08
N LEU A 53 -10.99 -6.11 21.42
CA LEU A 53 -11.78 -7.28 21.80
C LEU A 53 -12.56 -7.05 23.09
N ALA A 54 -11.98 -6.38 24.08
CA ALA A 54 -12.66 -6.07 25.33
C ALA A 54 -13.89 -5.15 25.14
N ALA A 55 -13.94 -4.38 24.05
CA ALA A 55 -15.07 -3.53 23.71
C ALA A 55 -16.18 -4.26 22.93
N HIS A 56 -15.98 -5.52 22.55
CA HIS A 56 -16.95 -6.33 21.81
C HIS A 56 -17.65 -7.32 22.76
N ARG A 57 -18.98 -7.22 22.90
CA ARG A 57 -19.83 -8.15 23.67
C ARG A 57 -20.57 -9.11 22.75
#